data_AF-A0A2G2MAC5-F1
#
_entry.id   AF-A0A2G2MAC5-F1
#
_cell.length_a   1.000
_cell.length_b   1.000
_cell.length_c   1.000
_cell.angle_alpha   90.00
_cell.angle_beta   90.00
_cell.angle_gamma   90.00
#
_symmetry.space_group_name_H-M   'P 1'
#
loop_
_entity.id
_entity.type
_entity.pdbx_description
1 polymer ?
#
loop_
_entity_poly.entity_id
_entity_poly.type
_entity_poly.pdbx_seq_one_letter_code
_entity_poly.pdbx_strand_id
1 'polypeptide(L)'
;MITKIKLADPLIGYSIAKTGQSGRFNYIVTMDGKLVLGRSGLSQPNGHINLAQGADVLAAGEAKFVNGQLRTINNASGHYKPSGKTAQNAAVSAFESYGAGTGKYIEKKF
;
A
#
# COMPACT_ATOMS: atom_id res chain seq x y z
N MET A 1 -24.02 -16.39 -19.75
CA MET A 1 -22.59 -16.41 -19.38
C MET A 1 -22.29 -15.14 -18.61
N ILE A 2 -21.89 -15.24 -17.35
CA ILE A 2 -21.57 -14.06 -16.52
C ILE A 2 -20.07 -13.80 -16.68
N THR A 3 -19.72 -12.68 -17.30
CA THR A 3 -18.33 -12.25 -17.48
C THR A 3 -17.71 -12.01 -16.11
N LYS A 4 -16.79 -12.89 -15.69
CA LYS A 4 -15.98 -12.67 -14.48
C LYS A 4 -15.22 -11.37 -14.66
N ILE A 5 -15.55 -10.36 -13.85
CA ILE A 5 -14.74 -9.15 -13.70
C ILE A 5 -13.37 -9.63 -13.21
N LYS A 6 -12.37 -9.55 -14.08
CA LYS A 6 -10.98 -9.80 -13.70
C LYS A 6 -10.58 -8.63 -12.79
N LEU A 7 -10.66 -8.83 -11.48
CA LEU A 7 -10.06 -7.92 -10.50
C LEU A 7 -8.61 -7.74 -10.95
N ALA A 8 -8.20 -6.50 -11.21
CA ALA A 8 -6.82 -6.23 -11.59
C ALA A 8 -5.92 -6.81 -10.50
N ASP A 9 -5.02 -7.72 -10.89
CA ASP A 9 -4.16 -8.40 -9.95
C ASP A 9 -3.45 -7.35 -9.09
N PRO A 10 -3.49 -7.44 -7.74
CA PRO A 10 -2.68 -6.58 -6.91
C PRO A 10 -1.24 -6.64 -7.43
N LEU A 11 -0.54 -5.50 -7.43
CA LEU A 11 0.82 -5.41 -7.97
C LEU A 11 1.79 -6.11 -6.99
N ILE A 12 1.67 -7.44 -6.91
CA ILE A 12 2.51 -8.32 -6.12
C ILE A 12 3.83 -8.43 -6.88
N GLY A 13 4.86 -7.76 -6.37
CA GLY A 13 6.21 -7.84 -6.91
C GLY A 13 6.51 -6.95 -8.12
N TYR A 14 5.56 -6.15 -8.61
CA TYR A 14 5.85 -5.19 -9.68
C TYR A 14 6.30 -3.85 -9.09
N SER A 15 7.60 -3.57 -9.15
CA SER A 15 8.24 -2.33 -8.70
C SER A 15 7.60 -1.09 -9.34
N ILE A 16 6.78 -0.33 -8.60
CA ILE A 16 6.30 1.00 -9.02
C ILE A 16 7.50 1.92 -9.30
N ALA A 17 8.59 1.73 -8.55
CA ALA A 17 9.85 2.46 -8.73
C ALA A 17 10.46 2.27 -10.12
N LYS A 18 10.34 1.09 -10.74
CA LYS A 18 10.82 0.83 -12.10
C LYS A 18 9.93 1.38 -13.22
N THR A 19 8.65 1.65 -12.93
CA THR A 19 7.68 2.03 -13.97
C THR A 19 7.53 3.53 -14.17
N GLY A 20 8.16 4.36 -13.32
CA GLY A 20 8.04 5.82 -13.38
C GLY A 20 6.65 6.36 -13.03
N GLN A 21 5.77 5.51 -12.49
CA GLN A 21 4.38 5.88 -12.22
C GLN A 21 4.28 6.91 -11.09
N SER A 22 3.32 7.83 -11.26
CA SER A 22 2.94 8.82 -10.26
C SER A 22 1.51 8.56 -9.78
N GLY A 23 1.23 8.91 -8.53
CA GLY A 23 -0.12 8.83 -7.97
C GLY A 23 -0.14 8.38 -6.52
N ARG A 24 -1.36 8.17 -6.03
CA ARG A 24 -1.62 7.59 -4.71
C ARG A 24 -1.98 6.11 -4.86
N PHE A 25 -1.42 5.32 -3.96
CA PHE A 25 -1.61 3.89 -3.88
C PHE A 25 -2.00 3.54 -2.46
N ASN A 26 -3.00 2.70 -2.30
CA ASN A 26 -3.23 2.02 -1.03
C ASN A 26 -2.16 0.95 -0.88
N TYR A 27 -1.70 0.76 0.35
CA TYR A 27 -0.76 -0.31 0.67
C TYR A 27 -1.20 -1.08 1.89
N ILE A 28 -0.78 -2.34 1.96
CA ILE A 28 -0.74 -3.13 3.18
C ILE A 28 0.65 -3.74 3.35
N VAL A 29 0.99 -4.06 4.59
CA VAL A 29 2.09 -4.93 4.95
C VAL A 29 1.48 -6.15 5.62
N THR A 30 1.57 -7.30 4.96
CA THR A 30 1.06 -8.57 5.46
C THR A 30 1.82 -9.02 6.72
N MET A 31 1.29 -10.01 7.44
CA MET A 31 1.91 -10.53 8.67
C MET A 31 3.32 -11.10 8.50
N ASP A 32 3.68 -11.53 7.29
CA ASP A 32 5.03 -11.97 6.90
C ASP A 32 5.94 -10.81 6.41
N GLY A 33 5.49 -9.56 6.52
CA GLY A 33 6.28 -8.37 6.20
C GLY A 33 6.27 -7.96 4.72
N LYS A 34 5.49 -8.61 3.87
CA LYS A 34 5.45 -8.32 2.43
C LYS A 34 4.60 -7.07 2.14
N LEU A 35 5.14 -6.20 1.29
CA LEU A 35 4.43 -5.03 0.76
C LEU A 35 3.49 -5.42 -0.38
N VAL A 36 2.22 -5.00 -0.29
CA VAL A 36 1.25 -5.09 -1.39
C VAL A 36 0.73 -3.69 -1.70
N LEU A 37 0.76 -3.31 -2.99
CA LEU A 37 0.30 -2.01 -3.48
C LEU A 37 -0.90 -2.16 -4.40
N GLY A 38 -1.88 -1.28 -4.22
CA GLY A 38 -3.05 -1.16 -5.07
C GLY A 38 -3.30 0.29 -5.45
N ARG A 39 -3.61 0.56 -6.72
CA ARG A 39 -3.92 1.91 -7.17
C ARG A 39 -5.20 2.41 -6.48
N SER A 40 -5.17 3.63 -5.94
CA SER A 40 -6.32 4.22 -5.25
C SER A 40 -7.13 5.07 -6.24
N GLY A 41 -8.43 4.82 -6.42
CA GLY A 41 -9.29 5.58 -7.33
C GLY A 41 -10.61 4.90 -7.77
N LEU A 42 -11.46 5.66 -8.49
CA LEU A 42 -12.86 5.30 -8.84
C LEU A 42 -13.01 4.09 -9.78
N SER A 43 -12.05 3.85 -10.69
CA SER A 43 -12.15 2.75 -11.66
C SER A 43 -11.58 1.42 -11.13
N GLN A 44 -10.87 1.44 -9.99
CA GLN A 44 -10.27 0.25 -9.36
C GLN A 44 -10.24 0.43 -7.84
N PRO A 45 -11.27 -0.02 -7.11
CA PRO A 45 -11.31 0.10 -5.66
C PRO A 45 -10.41 -0.96 -5.02
N ASN A 46 -9.09 -0.75 -5.07
CA ASN A 46 -8.14 -1.51 -4.25
C ASN A 46 -8.13 -0.94 -2.83
N GLY A 47 -9.29 -0.98 -2.16
CA GLY A 47 -9.38 -0.68 -0.74
C GLY A 47 -8.52 -1.64 0.08
N HIS A 48 -8.10 -1.23 1.28
CA HIS A 48 -7.21 -2.01 2.13
C HIS A 48 -7.75 -3.42 2.42
N ILE A 49 -9.07 -3.58 2.57
CA ILE A 49 -9.72 -4.89 2.75
C ILE A 49 -9.54 -5.81 1.54
N ASN A 50 -9.60 -5.28 0.32
CA ASN A 50 -9.41 -6.06 -0.90
C ASN A 50 -7.96 -6.49 -1.05
N LEU A 51 -7.02 -5.62 -0.66
CA LEU A 51 -5.60 -5.95 -0.64
C LEU A 51 -5.28 -7.01 0.42
N ALA A 52 -5.89 -6.91 1.60
CA ALA A 52 -5.69 -7.83 2.71
C ALA A 52 -6.45 -9.15 2.54
N GLN A 53 -7.45 -9.20 1.65
CA GLN A 53 -8.37 -10.32 1.51
C GLN A 53 -8.99 -10.76 2.85
N GLY A 54 -9.26 -9.77 3.72
CA GLY A 54 -9.80 -10.00 5.07
C GLY A 54 -8.79 -10.47 6.12
N ALA A 55 -7.52 -10.64 5.78
CA ALA A 55 -6.47 -11.03 6.73
C ALA A 55 -6.00 -9.85 7.61
N ASP A 56 -5.38 -10.19 8.73
CA ASP A 56 -4.64 -9.24 9.56
C ASP A 56 -3.39 -8.71 8.84
N VAL A 57 -2.99 -7.49 9.19
CA VAL A 57 -1.86 -6.78 8.58
C VAL A 57 -1.04 -6.06 9.64
N LEU A 58 0.27 -5.98 9.44
CA LEU A 58 1.17 -5.23 10.32
C LEU A 58 1.02 -3.71 10.15
N ALA A 59 0.73 -3.29 8.92
CA ALA A 59 0.52 -1.88 8.57
C ALA A 59 -0.39 -1.75 7.35
N ALA A 60 -1.06 -0.61 7.24
CA ALA A 60 -1.87 -0.26 6.09
C ALA A 60 -1.96 1.26 5.98
N GLY A 61 -2.07 1.77 4.76
CA GLY A 61 -2.32 3.18 4.54
C GLY A 61 -2.14 3.62 3.09
N GLU A 62 -1.72 4.85 2.86
CA GLU A 62 -1.50 5.39 1.52
C GLU A 62 -0.03 5.74 1.27
N ALA A 63 0.42 5.46 0.05
CA ALA A 63 1.72 5.84 -0.48
C ALA A 63 1.55 6.80 -1.65
N LYS A 64 2.33 7.89 -1.67
CA LYS A 64 2.38 8.84 -2.80
C LYS A 64 3.69 8.67 -3.54
N PHE A 65 3.58 8.38 -4.84
CA PHE A 65 4.71 8.33 -5.76
C PHE A 65 4.68 9.54 -6.70
N VAL A 66 5.86 10.06 -7.04
CA VAL A 66 6.07 11.10 -8.06
C VAL A 66 7.26 10.68 -8.91
N ASN A 67 7.02 10.45 -10.19
CA ASN A 67 7.98 9.94 -11.17
C ASN A 67 8.67 8.66 -10.69
N GLY A 68 7.88 7.70 -10.18
CA GLY A 68 8.38 6.44 -9.60
C GLY A 68 9.04 6.57 -8.22
N GLN A 69 9.31 7.78 -7.74
CA GLN A 69 9.93 7.98 -6.43
C GLN A 69 8.89 8.07 -5.32
N LEU A 70 9.08 7.30 -4.25
CA LEU A 70 8.26 7.39 -3.06
C LEU A 70 8.48 8.73 -2.37
N ARG A 71 7.41 9.50 -2.19
CA ARG A 71 7.45 10.81 -1.52
C ARG A 71 6.96 10.73 -0.10
N THR A 72 5.80 10.10 0.11
CA THR A 72 5.19 9.99 1.42
C THR A 72 4.52 8.65 1.61
N ILE A 73 4.53 8.16 2.84
CA ILE A 73 3.70 7.06 3.33
C ILE A 73 2.94 7.53 4.57
N ASN A 74 1.73 7.03 4.77
CA ASN A 74 0.91 7.35 5.95
C ASN A 74 0.12 6.11 6.39
N ASN A 75 -0.57 6.18 7.54
CA ASN A 75 -1.43 5.12 8.06
C ASN A 75 -2.93 5.27 7.68
N ALA A 76 -3.27 6.06 6.65
CA ALA A 76 -4.64 6.31 6.22
C ALA A 76 -5.28 5.07 5.57
N SER A 77 -5.84 4.19 6.41
CA SER A 77 -6.25 2.83 6.06
C SER A 77 -7.74 2.53 6.27
N GLY A 78 -8.55 3.54 6.60
CA GLY A 78 -9.97 3.37 6.88
C GLY A 78 -10.20 2.59 8.19
N HIS A 79 -10.79 1.39 8.10
CA HIS A 79 -11.20 0.59 9.26
C HIS A 79 -10.07 -0.25 9.89
N TYR A 80 -8.97 -0.52 9.17
CA TYR A 80 -7.89 -1.36 9.69
C TYR A 80 -7.07 -0.65 10.78
N LYS A 81 -6.86 0.67 10.66
CA LYS A 81 -6.20 1.57 11.62
C LYS A 81 -4.97 1.01 12.38
N PRO A 82 -4.03 0.25 11.76
CA PRO A 82 -2.76 -0.03 12.43
C PRO A 82 -2.03 1.30 12.65
N SER A 83 -1.63 1.56 13.89
CA SER A 83 -1.09 2.85 14.32
C SER A 83 0.07 2.70 15.29
N GLY A 84 0.80 3.79 15.51
CA GLY A 84 1.93 3.81 16.42
C GLY A 84 3.21 3.22 15.83
N LYS A 85 4.24 3.10 16.69
CA LYS A 85 5.61 2.86 16.25
C LYS A 85 5.81 1.52 15.54
N THR A 86 5.10 0.48 15.97
CA THR A 86 5.18 -0.86 15.36
C THR A 86 4.67 -0.84 13.91
N ALA A 87 3.48 -0.27 13.68
CA ALA A 87 2.92 -0.15 12.34
C ALA A 87 3.77 0.74 11.43
N GLN A 88 4.27 1.85 11.97
CA GLN A 88 5.21 2.72 11.25
C GLN A 88 6.46 1.95 10.82
N ASN A 89 7.11 1.24 11.75
CA ASN A 89 8.34 0.51 11.45
C ASN A 89 8.09 -0.57 10.38
N ALA A 90 6.99 -1.32 10.49
CA ALA A 90 6.62 -2.32 9.50
C ALA A 90 6.43 -1.71 8.10
N ALA A 91 5.76 -0.56 7.99
CA ALA A 91 5.61 0.14 6.72
C ALA A 91 6.96 0.58 6.15
N VAL A 92 7.78 1.26 6.96
CA VAL A 92 9.11 1.76 6.54
C VAL A 92 9.98 0.60 6.04
N SER A 93 10.11 -0.48 6.81
CA SER A 93 10.92 -1.63 6.44
C SER A 93 10.42 -2.33 5.18
N ALA A 94 9.11 -2.41 4.97
CA ALA A 94 8.54 -3.02 3.78
C ALA A 94 8.83 -2.21 2.51
N PHE A 95 8.74 -0.87 2.57
CA PHE A 95 9.07 0.01 1.44
C PHE A 95 10.58 0.07 1.15
N GLU A 96 11.44 0.01 2.18
CA GLU A 96 12.90 -0.16 2.02
C GLU A 96 13.23 -1.45 1.31
N SER A 97 12.68 -2.58 1.79
CA SER A 97 12.92 -3.91 1.22
C SER A 97 12.42 -4.00 -0.23
N TYR A 98 11.36 -3.25 -0.56
CA TYR A 98 10.83 -3.12 -1.91
C TYR A 98 11.69 -2.25 -2.85
N GLY A 99 12.72 -1.57 -2.32
CA GLY A 99 13.62 -0.72 -3.10
C GLY A 99 13.02 0.64 -3.49
N ALA A 100 11.91 1.05 -2.88
CA ALA A 100 11.32 2.38 -3.09
C ALA A 100 11.90 3.45 -2.15
N GLY A 101 12.75 3.04 -1.19
CA GLY A 101 13.22 3.89 -0.10
C GLY A 101 12.12 4.12 0.94
N THR A 102 12.38 5.01 1.90
CA THR A 102 11.48 5.25 3.04
C THR A 102 10.46 6.36 2.80
N GLY A 103 10.78 7.33 1.93
CA GLY A 103 10.01 8.56 1.82
C GLY A 103 9.83 9.26 3.17
N LYS A 104 8.86 10.18 3.27
CA LYS A 104 8.44 10.75 4.56
C LYS A 104 7.24 9.99 5.10
N TYR A 105 7.38 9.40 6.29
CA TYR A 105 6.24 8.83 7.02
C TYR A 105 5.43 9.92 7.74
N ILE A 106 4.10 9.85 7.64
CA ILE A 106 3.17 10.79 8.27
C ILE A 106 2.11 9.99 9.03
N GLU A 107 2.20 9.98 10.36
CA GLU A 107 1.14 9.41 11.20
C GLU A 107 -0.09 10.32 11.17
N LYS A 108 -1.24 9.77 10.76
CA LYS A 108 -2.55 10.39 10.87
C LYS A 108 -3.22 9.91 12.16
N LYS A 109 -3.93 10.83 12.81
CA LYS A 109 -4.81 10.55 13.96
C LYS A 109 -6.21 10.24 13.43
N PHE A 110 -6.91 9.27 14.04
CA PHE A 110 -8.24 8.79 13.63
C PHE A 110 -9.18 8.62 14.81
#